data_AF-A0A803RC72-F1
#
_entry.id   AF-A0A803RC72-F1
#
_cell.length_a   1.000
_cell.length_b   1.000
_cell.length_c   1.000
_cell.angle_alpha   90.00
_cell.angle_beta   90.00
_cell.angle_gamma   90.00
#
_symmetry.space_group_name_H-M   'P 1'
#
loop_
_entity.id
_entity.type
_entity.pdbx_description
1 polymer ?
#
loop_
_entity_poly.entity_id
_entity_poly.type
_entity_poly.pdbx_seq_one_letter_code
_entity_poly.pdbx_strand_id
1 'polypeptide(L)'
;MENNAQITSSSDHDDFNALPVQVSVKTLDKGFMINVLSEKSCPGLLVAVLEAFEDMGLNVLEARVSCADSFHLQAVGGENVEGESSMDAEAVKQAVMMSIKNWSETTEND
;
A
#
# COMPACT_ATOMS: atom_id res chain seq x y z
N MET A 1 19.51 -35.75 21.89
CA MET A 1 18.31 -35.00 22.35
C MET A 1 18.79 -33.96 23.32
N GLU A 2 18.37 -32.72 23.35
CA GLU A 2 17.36 -31.88 22.68
C GLU A 2 17.72 -30.48 23.18
N ASN A 3 17.68 -29.44 22.35
CA ASN A 3 17.47 -28.03 22.75
C ASN A 3 17.23 -27.22 21.47
N ASN A 4 16.06 -27.41 20.84
CA ASN A 4 15.63 -26.55 19.73
C ASN A 4 15.00 -25.28 20.31
N ALA A 5 15.80 -24.21 20.39
CA ALA A 5 15.29 -22.86 20.63
C ALA A 5 14.86 -22.26 19.28
N GLN A 6 13.58 -22.00 19.12
CA GLN A 6 13.07 -20.97 18.20
C GLN A 6 11.72 -20.49 18.71
N ILE A 7 11.83 -19.59 19.70
CA ILE A 7 11.17 -18.30 19.78
C ILE A 7 9.98 -18.16 18.82
N THR A 8 8.81 -18.54 19.31
CA THR A 8 7.51 -18.06 18.83
C THR A 8 7.32 -16.65 19.38
N SER A 9 7.86 -15.64 18.70
CA SER A 9 7.45 -14.26 18.99
C SER A 9 7.66 -13.37 17.78
N SER A 10 6.56 -13.20 17.06
CA SER A 10 6.15 -11.88 16.61
C SER A 10 4.72 -12.07 16.16
N SER A 11 3.78 -11.78 17.07
CA SER A 11 2.46 -11.38 16.65
C SER A 11 2.66 -10.36 15.54
N ASP A 12 2.19 -10.68 14.34
CA ASP A 12 1.87 -9.71 13.30
C ASP A 12 0.74 -8.84 13.88
N HIS A 13 1.10 -7.99 14.84
CA HIS A 13 0.21 -7.02 15.43
C HIS A 13 0.32 -5.80 14.53
N ASP A 14 -0.79 -5.48 13.91
CA ASP A 14 -1.00 -4.34 13.05
C ASP A 14 -0.52 -3.03 13.69
N ASP A 15 0.77 -2.71 13.60
CA ASP A 15 1.33 -1.37 13.84
C ASP A 15 0.80 -0.34 12.81
N PHE A 16 -0.09 -0.77 11.92
CA PHE A 16 -0.80 0.04 10.95
C PHE A 16 -2.07 0.72 11.52
N ASN A 17 -2.50 0.37 12.74
CA ASN A 17 -3.68 0.96 13.38
C ASN A 17 -3.47 2.43 13.84
N ALA A 18 -2.26 2.97 13.74
CA ALA A 18 -1.97 4.34 14.19
C ALA A 18 -2.33 5.43 13.16
N LEU A 19 -2.41 5.09 11.87
CA LEU A 19 -2.68 6.07 10.81
C LEU A 19 -4.16 6.04 10.41
N PRO A 20 -4.83 7.20 10.25
CA PRO A 20 -6.24 7.27 9.82
C PRO A 20 -6.38 7.01 8.30
N VAL A 21 -5.58 6.08 7.76
CA VAL A 21 -5.52 5.75 6.33
C VAL A 21 -5.82 4.26 6.15
N GLN A 22 -6.87 3.95 5.41
CA GLN A 22 -7.31 2.61 5.09
C GLN A 22 -6.85 2.22 3.69
N VAL A 23 -6.14 1.10 3.58
CA VAL A 23 -5.68 0.55 2.29
C VAL A 23 -6.35 -0.80 2.04
N SER A 24 -6.99 -0.95 0.89
CA SER A 24 -7.60 -2.19 0.41
C SER A 24 -7.08 -2.51 -0.98
N VAL A 25 -6.74 -3.77 -1.22
CA VAL A 25 -6.36 -4.26 -2.56
C VAL A 25 -7.29 -5.41 -2.93
N LYS A 26 -7.81 -5.37 -4.14
CA LYS A 26 -8.64 -6.42 -4.73
C LYS A 26 -8.01 -6.92 -6.01
N THR A 27 -7.84 -8.23 -6.14
CA THR A 27 -7.42 -8.83 -7.41
C THR A 27 -8.59 -8.80 -8.40
N LEU A 28 -8.31 -8.38 -9.63
CA LEU A 28 -9.24 -8.39 -10.77
C LEU A 28 -8.72 -9.35 -11.85
N ASP A 29 -9.58 -9.72 -12.81
CA ASP A 29 -9.19 -10.60 -13.93
C ASP A 29 -8.00 -10.12 -14.76
N LYS A 30 -7.66 -8.82 -14.73
CA LYS A 30 -6.57 -8.21 -15.51
C LYS A 30 -5.60 -7.37 -14.66
N GLY A 31 -5.50 -7.64 -13.36
CA GLY A 31 -4.59 -6.94 -12.46
C GLY A 31 -5.17 -6.66 -11.07
N PHE A 32 -5.02 -5.45 -10.55
CA PHE A 32 -5.34 -5.12 -9.16
C PHE A 32 -6.10 -3.81 -9.04
N MET A 33 -7.07 -3.75 -8.14
CA MET A 33 -7.70 -2.50 -7.70
C MET A 33 -7.18 -2.15 -6.32
N ILE A 34 -6.41 -1.08 -6.24
CA ILE A 34 -5.89 -0.48 -5.02
C ILE A 34 -6.83 0.65 -4.62
N ASN A 35 -7.25 0.67 -3.36
CA ASN A 35 -8.08 1.71 -2.79
C ASN A 35 -7.43 2.23 -1.51
N VAL A 36 -7.18 3.53 -1.46
CA VAL A 36 -6.61 4.24 -0.31
C VAL A 36 -7.61 5.31 0.12
N LEU A 37 -8.06 5.25 1.38
CA LEU A 37 -8.97 6.23 1.97
C LEU A 37 -8.33 6.87 3.19
N SER A 38 -8.41 8.18 3.35
CA SER A 38 -8.04 8.90 4.57
C SER A 38 -9.17 9.81 5.00
N GLU A 39 -9.43 9.87 6.31
CA GLU A 39 -10.46 10.75 6.88
C GLU A 39 -10.13 12.24 6.75
N LYS A 40 -8.88 12.59 6.40
CA LYS A 40 -8.40 13.96 6.25
C LYS A 40 -7.74 14.15 4.88
N SER A 41 -7.72 15.39 4.40
CA SER A 41 -6.87 15.75 3.25
C SER A 41 -5.41 15.76 3.71
N CYS A 42 -4.61 14.90 3.07
CA CYS A 42 -3.21 14.67 3.41
C CYS A 42 -2.34 15.15 2.25
N PRO A 43 -1.80 16.38 2.29
CA PRO A 43 -0.92 16.87 1.24
C PRO A 43 0.33 15.98 1.14
N GLY A 44 0.73 15.63 -0.08
CA GLY A 44 1.86 14.74 -0.34
C GLY A 44 1.55 13.24 -0.29
N LEU A 45 0.43 12.81 0.30
CA LEU A 45 0.06 11.39 0.36
C LEU A 45 -0.11 10.76 -1.03
N LEU A 46 -0.68 11.50 -1.98
CA LEU A 46 -0.79 11.05 -3.36
C LEU A 46 0.57 10.70 -3.96
N VAL A 47 1.56 11.56 -3.73
CA VAL A 47 2.90 11.41 -4.28
C VAL A 47 3.54 10.15 -3.73
N ALA A 48 3.51 9.96 -2.41
CA ALA A 48 4.05 8.77 -1.76
C ALA A 48 3.43 7.46 -2.29
N VAL A 49 2.11 7.45 -2.55
CA VAL A 49 1.44 6.26 -3.11
C VAL A 49 1.82 6.01 -4.57
N LEU A 50 1.97 7.06 -5.38
CA LEU A 50 2.40 6.92 -6.78
C LEU A 50 3.85 6.44 -6.87
N GLU A 51 4.74 6.95 -6.03
CA GLU A 51 6.12 6.49 -5.92
C GLU A 51 6.18 5.00 -5.59
N ALA A 52 5.27 4.51 -4.72
CA ALA A 52 5.14 3.09 -4.43
C ALA A 52 4.80 2.27 -5.69
N PHE A 53 3.87 2.77 -6.52
CA PHE A 53 3.49 2.11 -7.76
C PHE A 53 4.64 2.05 -8.75
N GLU A 54 5.41 3.13 -8.86
CA GLU A 54 6.60 3.19 -9.73
C GLU A 54 7.71 2.24 -9.26
N ASP A 55 8.01 2.21 -7.96
CA ASP A 55 9.02 1.31 -7.37
C ASP A 55 8.67 -0.17 -7.58
N MET A 56 7.38 -0.49 -7.45
CA MET A 56 6.86 -1.82 -7.73
C MET A 56 6.82 -2.17 -9.22
N GLY A 57 6.98 -1.20 -10.14
CA GLY A 57 6.75 -1.41 -11.57
C GLY A 57 5.27 -1.65 -11.93
N LEU A 58 4.34 -1.22 -11.07
CA LEU A 58 2.91 -1.41 -11.28
C LEU A 58 2.40 -0.45 -12.36
N ASN A 59 1.98 -0.99 -13.51
CA ASN A 59 1.38 -0.18 -14.57
C ASN A 59 -0.08 0.20 -14.24
N VAL A 60 -0.32 1.47 -13.91
CA VAL A 60 -1.67 1.98 -13.60
C VAL A 60 -2.46 2.27 -14.87
N LEU A 61 -3.55 1.52 -15.08
CA LEU A 61 -4.46 1.67 -16.22
C LEU A 61 -5.52 2.75 -16.01
N GLU A 62 -6.07 2.81 -14.80
CA GLU A 62 -7.06 3.81 -14.43
C GLU A 62 -6.75 4.31 -13.01
N ALA A 63 -6.85 5.62 -12.78
CA ALA A 63 -6.77 6.19 -11.45
C ALA A 63 -7.85 7.25 -11.25
N ARG A 64 -8.50 7.21 -10.10
CA ARG A 64 -9.45 8.22 -9.64
C ARG A 64 -8.98 8.74 -8.31
N VAL A 65 -8.87 10.06 -8.20
CA VAL A 65 -8.40 10.72 -6.99
C VAL A 65 -9.38 11.80 -6.56
N SER A 66 -9.58 11.92 -5.26
CA SER A 66 -10.34 13.01 -4.63
C SER A 66 -9.55 13.48 -3.41
N CYS A 67 -9.28 14.79 -3.32
CA CYS A 67 -8.48 15.40 -2.25
C CYS A 67 -9.16 16.59 -1.59
N ALA A 68 -10.47 16.80 -1.82
CA ALA A 68 -11.19 18.00 -1.39
C ALA A 68 -11.29 18.07 0.15
N ASP A 69 -12.13 17.21 0.74
CA ASP A 69 -12.31 17.13 2.20
C ASP A 69 -11.57 15.94 2.81
N SER A 70 -11.52 14.85 2.05
CA SER A 70 -10.89 13.57 2.39
C SER A 70 -9.99 13.13 1.24
N PHE A 71 -8.92 12.39 1.54
CA PHE A 71 -8.14 11.74 0.49
C PHE A 71 -8.75 10.40 0.11
N HIS A 72 -9.05 10.22 -1.18
CA HIS A 72 -9.48 8.96 -1.73
C HIS A 72 -8.75 8.72 -3.05
N LEU A 73 -8.00 7.62 -3.12
CA LEU A 73 -7.36 7.16 -4.33
C LEU A 73 -7.86 5.77 -4.66
N GLN A 74 -8.33 5.61 -5.89
CA GLN A 74 -8.61 4.31 -6.49
C GLN A 74 -7.71 4.16 -7.71
N ALA A 75 -6.85 3.15 -7.72
CA ALA A 75 -5.98 2.84 -8.84
C ALA A 75 -6.24 1.42 -9.32
N VAL A 76 -6.30 1.22 -10.63
CA VAL A 76 -6.42 -0.08 -11.28
C VAL A 76 -5.10 -0.35 -11.98
N GLY A 77 -4.31 -1.27 -11.42
CA GLY A 77 -3.09 -1.80 -12.02
C GLY A 77 -3.41 -2.87 -13.07
N GLY A 78 -2.65 -2.88 -14.16
CA GLY A 78 -2.66 -3.95 -15.16
C GLY A 78 -1.86 -5.17 -14.71
N GLU A 79 -2.11 -6.30 -15.38
CA GLU A 79 -1.33 -7.52 -15.23
C GLU A 79 0.14 -7.29 -15.61
N ASN A 80 1.03 -7.88 -14.82
CA ASN A 80 2.45 -7.95 -15.15
C ASN A 80 2.63 -9.03 -16.22
N VAL A 81 3.29 -8.68 -17.32
CA VAL A 81 3.43 -9.50 -18.54
C VAL A 81 3.77 -10.95 -18.19
N GLU A 82 3.03 -11.91 -18.78
CA GLU A 82 3.17 -13.35 -18.57
C GLU A 82 4.64 -13.80 -18.49
N GLY A 83 5.14 -14.06 -17.27
CA GLY A 83 6.50 -14.57 -17.03
C GLY A 83 7.30 -13.84 -15.94
N GLU A 84 6.87 -12.66 -15.51
CA GLU A 84 7.42 -11.98 -14.35
C GLU A 84 6.64 -12.40 -13.09
N SER A 85 7.32 -12.61 -11.96
CA SER A 85 6.71 -13.07 -10.70
C SER A 85 5.37 -12.36 -10.44
N SER A 86 4.28 -13.13 -10.37
CA SER A 86 2.95 -12.60 -10.12
C SER A 86 2.97 -11.70 -8.89
N MET A 87 2.76 -10.39 -9.06
CA MET A 87 2.72 -9.47 -7.93
C MET A 87 1.51 -9.83 -7.07
N ASP A 88 1.73 -10.28 -5.85
CA ASP A 88 0.63 -10.65 -4.96
C ASP A 88 -0.13 -9.39 -4.51
N ALA A 89 -1.47 -9.47 -4.44
CA ALA A 89 -2.30 -8.38 -3.94
C ALA A 89 -1.90 -7.95 -2.52
N GLU A 90 -1.38 -8.88 -1.72
CA GLU A 90 -0.82 -8.61 -0.41
C GLU A 90 0.50 -7.84 -0.49
N ALA A 91 1.40 -8.18 -1.42
CA ALA A 91 2.63 -7.43 -1.64
C ALA A 91 2.34 -5.99 -2.06
N VAL A 92 1.37 -5.79 -2.96
CA VAL A 92 0.91 -4.45 -3.37
C VAL A 92 0.35 -3.68 -2.17
N LYS A 93 -0.49 -4.33 -1.34
CA LYS A 93 -1.05 -3.71 -0.13
C LYS A 93 0.05 -3.27 0.83
N GLN A 94 1.03 -4.15 1.08
CA GLN A 94 2.14 -3.89 1.99
C GLN A 94 3.03 -2.75 1.49
N ALA A 95 3.36 -2.71 0.21
CA ALA A 95 4.15 -1.63 -0.38
C ALA A 95 3.46 -0.27 -0.24
N VAL A 96 2.16 -0.20 -0.56
CA VAL A 96 1.37 1.03 -0.41
C VAL A 96 1.30 1.45 1.06
N MET A 97 1.09 0.52 1.99
CA MET A 97 1.09 0.81 3.43
C MET A 97 2.45 1.32 3.91
N MET A 98 3.56 0.74 3.45
CA MET A 98 4.91 1.19 3.78
C MET A 98 5.17 2.61 3.27
N SER A 99 4.74 2.95 2.06
CA SER A 99 4.89 4.32 1.53
C SER A 99 4.09 5.35 2.31
N ILE A 100 2.87 4.99 2.74
CA ILE A 100 2.05 5.84 3.61
C ILE A 100 2.71 6.04 4.98
N LYS A 101 3.29 4.97 5.54
CA LYS A 101 4.03 5.05 6.80
C LYS A 101 5.24 5.99 6.67
N ASN A 102 6.06 5.80 5.64
CA ASN A 102 7.22 6.63 5.40
C ASN A 102 6.84 8.11 5.17
N TRP A 103 5.74 8.37 4.48
CA TRP A 103 5.16 9.72 4.36
C TRP A 103 4.79 10.31 5.72
N SER A 104 4.12 9.55 6.59
CA SER A 104 3.73 10.05 7.91
C SER A 104 4.94 10.38 8.80
N GLU A 105 5.97 9.52 8.79
CA GLU A 105 7.20 9.72 9.57
C GLU A 105 8.02 10.92 9.05
N THR A 106 7.98 11.20 7.75
CA THR A 106 8.65 12.38 7.17
C THR A 106 7.90 13.68 7.42
N THR A 107 6.58 13.64 7.65
CA THR A 107 5.81 14.85 8.00
C THR A 107 5.91 15.27 9.46
N GLU A 108 6.44 14.43 10.37
CA GLU A 108 6.59 14.77 11.80
C GLU A 108 7.90 15.51 12.14
N ASN A 109 8.72 15.88 11.15
CA ASN A 109 10.04 16.51 11.35
C ASN A 109 10.21 17.89 10.69
N ASP A 110 9.12 18.59 10.33
CA ASP A 110 9.18 19.98 9.84
C ASP A 110 8.78 21.00 10.93
#